data_AF-A0A2T2UTM8-F1
#
_entry.id   AF-A0A2T2UTM8-F1
#
_cell.length_a   1.000
_cell.length_b   1.000
_cell.length_c   1.000
_cell.angle_alpha   90.00
_cell.angle_beta   90.00
_cell.angle_gamma   90.00
#
_symmetry.space_group_name_H-M   'P 1'
#
loop_
_entity.id
_entity.type
_entity.pdbx_description
1 polymer ?
#
loop_
_entity_poly.entity_id
_entity_poly.type
_entity_poly.pdbx_seq_one_letter_code
_entity_poly.pdbx_strand_id
1 'polypeptide(L)'
;MCSRGASFLTCFGRDILPSDVISSRDRFRIKRMFRYFQTGKARRGVKRWIKEHRALRYVRLLQPEPRLWGREAGDLPSFLIIGAQRSGSTFLHDRLQQKTSASGSPLQKEIHYFDSKYYRSLAWYARFFDPLEERTGATATFEASPYYLYHPAVPKRIHESLPDVKVVAALRNPVDRTVSQYQWIRDRNLEVRGPEEAFQYDAERLHWEQEPSYLKRFENPLYFDFDHIHYGYLRRSLYHIQLQRWQEWFPPSQIRVVGSQRLFEHPDDVIGELVEFLGLERSENAKHERVNQNSPREKVPVPEEARDIARRHLEDVIARTESVLTDQMILGNHSSLHWT
;
A
#
# COMPACT_ATOMS: atom_id res chain seq x y z
N MET A 1 -5.90 -15.08 28.54
CA MET A 1 -5.94 -13.69 29.04
C MET A 1 -4.70 -13.45 29.90
N CYS A 2 -3.78 -12.55 29.53
CA CYS A 2 -2.65 -12.19 30.40
C CYS A 2 -2.99 -10.92 31.19
N SER A 3 -2.89 -10.99 32.52
CA SER A 3 -3.16 -9.89 33.45
C SER A 3 -2.06 -8.83 33.43
N ARG A 4 -2.41 -7.59 33.84
CA ARG A 4 -1.45 -6.49 33.98
C ARG A 4 -0.36 -6.88 34.99
N GLY A 5 0.88 -7.04 34.51
CA GLY A 5 2.06 -7.31 35.34
C GLY A 5 2.84 -8.58 34.98
N ALA A 6 2.31 -9.47 34.14
CA ALA A 6 3.07 -10.64 33.69
C ALA A 6 4.18 -10.22 32.71
N SER A 7 5.41 -10.70 32.94
CA SER A 7 6.50 -10.49 32.00
C SER A 7 6.20 -11.22 30.69
N PHE A 8 6.56 -10.63 29.54
CA PHE A 8 6.32 -11.22 28.22
C PHE A 8 6.94 -12.63 28.07
N LEU A 9 8.05 -12.88 28.78
CA LEU A 9 8.69 -14.21 28.87
C LEU A 9 7.80 -15.25 29.57
N THR A 10 6.91 -14.84 30.47
CA THR A 10 6.01 -15.75 31.17
C THR A 10 4.73 -16.03 30.37
N CYS A 11 4.24 -15.08 29.56
CA CYS A 11 3.06 -15.28 28.71
C CYS A 11 3.37 -16.01 27.38
N PHE A 12 4.62 -15.99 26.93
CA PHE A 12 5.01 -16.38 25.55
C PHE A 12 6.35 -17.11 25.46
N GLY A 13 6.96 -17.48 26.59
CA GLY A 13 8.27 -18.10 26.63
C GLY A 13 8.22 -19.62 26.57
N ARG A 14 8.29 -20.16 25.35
CA ARG A 14 9.23 -21.23 24.96
C ARG A 14 9.23 -21.52 23.46
N ASP A 15 8.14 -21.24 22.74
CA ASP A 15 7.95 -21.82 21.40
C ASP A 15 7.73 -20.84 20.22
N ILE A 16 8.08 -19.55 20.35
CA ILE A 16 7.77 -18.57 19.28
C ILE A 16 8.82 -18.51 18.16
N LEU A 17 10.03 -19.03 18.39
CA LEU A 17 11.14 -18.84 17.44
C LEU A 17 11.96 -20.13 17.34
N PRO A 18 11.75 -20.94 16.28
CA PRO A 18 12.54 -22.14 16.03
C PRO A 18 14.04 -21.83 16.06
N SER A 19 14.81 -22.74 16.66
CA SER A 19 16.26 -22.62 16.87
C SER A 19 17.09 -22.40 15.61
N ASP A 20 16.49 -22.75 14.49
CA ASP A 20 16.99 -22.92 13.15
C ASP A 20 16.92 -21.62 12.33
N VAL A 21 16.25 -20.59 12.87
CA VAL A 21 16.05 -19.29 12.19
C VAL A 21 16.92 -18.17 12.78
N ILE A 22 17.37 -18.29 14.05
CA ILE A 22 18.06 -17.19 14.77
C ILE A 22 19.24 -17.70 15.59
N SER A 23 20.42 -17.12 15.36
CA SER A 23 21.66 -17.47 16.08
C SER A 23 21.53 -17.26 17.60
N SER A 24 22.28 -18.03 18.39
CA SER A 24 22.34 -17.89 19.86
C SER A 24 22.78 -16.48 20.29
N ARG A 25 23.66 -15.84 19.51
CA ARG A 25 24.14 -14.46 19.69
C ARG A 25 23.04 -13.43 19.50
N ASP A 26 22.14 -13.65 18.55
CA ASP A 26 21.00 -12.74 18.27
C ASP A 26 19.90 -12.89 19.32
N ARG A 27 19.64 -14.11 19.80
CA ARG A 27 18.72 -14.37 20.93
C ARG A 27 19.11 -13.59 22.19
N PHE A 28 20.40 -13.54 22.53
CA PHE A 28 20.90 -12.78 23.68
C PHE A 28 20.68 -11.26 23.54
N ARG A 29 20.90 -10.72 22.33
CA ARG A 29 20.71 -9.29 22.03
C ARG A 29 19.22 -8.89 22.00
N ILE A 30 18.35 -9.76 21.47
CA ILE A 30 16.89 -9.61 21.51
C ILE A 30 16.39 -9.55 22.98
N LYS A 31 16.83 -10.47 23.84
CA LYS A 31 16.49 -10.47 25.28
C LYS A 31 16.96 -9.18 25.99
N ARG A 32 18.12 -8.63 25.62
CA ARG A 32 18.65 -7.38 26.20
C ARG A 32 17.87 -6.15 25.69
N MET A 33 17.34 -6.19 24.47
CA MET A 33 16.54 -5.12 23.87
C MET A 33 15.12 -5.01 24.48
N PHE A 34 14.47 -6.13 24.82
CA PHE A 34 13.15 -6.10 25.47
C PHE A 34 13.16 -5.36 26.82
N ARG A 35 14.28 -5.41 27.56
CA ARG A 35 14.48 -4.59 28.78
C ARG A 35 14.46 -3.08 28.51
N TYR A 36 14.88 -2.63 27.33
CA TYR A 36 14.81 -1.21 26.95
C TYR A 36 13.41 -0.78 26.51
N PHE A 37 12.59 -1.68 25.94
CA PHE A 37 11.23 -1.36 25.52
C PHE A 37 10.23 -1.28 26.68
N GLN A 38 10.43 -2.07 27.74
CA GLN A 38 9.64 -1.97 28.98
C GLN A 38 9.73 -0.60 29.67
N THR A 39 10.76 0.19 29.34
CA THR A 39 11.00 1.52 29.94
C THR A 39 10.59 2.69 29.05
N GLY A 40 10.01 2.44 27.86
CA GLY A 40 9.47 3.48 26.96
C GLY A 40 10.50 4.40 26.28
N LYS A 41 11.81 4.23 26.52
CA LYS A 41 12.87 5.13 26.06
C LYS A 41 13.67 4.57 24.87
N ALA A 42 13.00 4.22 23.77
CA ALA A 42 13.72 3.80 22.56
C ALA A 42 14.40 5.00 21.88
N ARG A 43 15.73 5.14 22.03
CA ARG A 43 16.55 6.18 21.39
C ARG A 43 16.51 6.08 19.86
N ARG A 44 16.67 7.21 19.15
CA ARG A 44 16.68 7.28 17.66
C ARG A 44 17.64 6.27 17.01
N GLY A 45 18.79 6.01 17.64
CA GLY A 45 19.78 5.03 17.16
C GLY A 45 19.26 3.58 17.13
N VAL A 46 18.40 3.19 18.09
CA VAL A 46 17.78 1.85 18.12
C VAL A 46 16.78 1.70 16.98
N LYS A 47 15.99 2.75 16.70
CA LYS A 47 15.05 2.76 15.57
C LYS A 47 15.75 2.64 14.21
N ARG A 48 16.90 3.31 14.05
CA ARG A 48 17.74 3.24 12.85
C ARG A 48 18.35 1.84 12.68
N TRP A 49 18.96 1.32 13.73
CA TRP A 49 19.58 -0.01 13.73
C TRP A 49 18.59 -1.15 13.46
N ILE A 50 17.36 -1.08 14.00
CA ILE A 50 16.26 -2.03 13.70
C ILE A 50 15.85 -1.99 12.22
N LYS A 51 15.89 -0.81 11.58
CA LYS A 51 15.55 -0.64 10.16
C LYS A 51 16.56 -1.37 9.26
N GLU A 52 17.82 -1.39 9.68
CA GLU A 52 18.97 -1.93 8.95
C GLU A 52 19.15 -3.45 9.09
N HIS A 53 18.64 -4.07 10.16
CA HIS A 53 18.88 -5.50 10.44
C HIS A 53 17.68 -6.39 10.10
N ARG A 54 17.86 -7.28 9.11
CA ARG A 54 16.84 -8.23 8.62
C ARG A 54 16.16 -9.05 9.73
N ALA A 55 16.90 -9.50 10.74
CA ALA A 55 16.38 -10.34 11.84
C ALA A 55 15.46 -9.61 12.84
N LEU A 56 15.56 -8.28 12.97
CA LEU A 56 14.73 -7.49 13.91
C LEU A 56 13.42 -7.02 13.29
N ARG A 57 13.21 -7.26 11.99
CA ARG A 57 11.91 -7.09 11.34
C ARG A 57 10.85 -8.01 11.93
N TYR A 58 11.25 -9.23 12.32
CA TYR A 58 10.39 -10.17 13.05
C TYR A 58 9.98 -9.64 14.43
N VAL A 59 10.81 -8.82 15.09
CA VAL A 59 10.43 -8.18 16.36
C VAL A 59 9.30 -7.18 16.17
N ARG A 60 9.21 -6.52 15.00
CA ARG A 60 8.10 -5.63 14.66
C ARG A 60 6.78 -6.39 14.50
N LEU A 61 6.83 -7.63 14.01
CA LEU A 61 5.68 -8.53 13.95
C LEU A 61 5.15 -8.89 15.35
N LEU A 62 5.99 -8.81 16.37
CA LEU A 62 5.68 -9.09 17.77
C LEU A 62 5.30 -7.85 18.59
N GLN A 63 5.42 -6.64 18.02
CA GLN A 63 5.01 -5.44 18.74
C GLN A 63 3.49 -5.27 18.65
N PRO A 64 2.78 -5.10 19.78
CA PRO A 64 1.40 -4.63 19.75
C PRO A 64 1.38 -3.23 19.12
N GLU A 65 0.42 -2.97 18.23
CA GLU A 65 0.19 -1.63 17.67
C GLU A 65 -0.51 -0.80 18.75
N PRO A 66 0.19 0.10 19.45
CA PRO A 66 -0.34 0.73 20.67
C PRO A 66 -1.61 1.54 20.40
N ARG A 67 -1.75 2.03 19.16
CA ARG A 67 -2.89 2.82 18.68
C ARG A 67 -4.19 2.00 18.61
N LEU A 68 -4.10 0.68 18.59
CA LEU A 68 -5.27 -0.20 18.59
C LEU A 68 -5.72 -0.57 20.01
N TRP A 69 -4.93 -0.29 21.05
CA TRP A 69 -5.32 -0.64 22.42
C TRP A 69 -6.64 0.01 22.81
N GLY A 70 -7.57 -0.81 23.29
CA GLY A 70 -8.90 -0.36 23.73
C GLY A 70 -9.88 -0.02 22.61
N ARG A 71 -9.49 -0.07 21.32
CA ARG A 71 -10.46 0.00 20.22
C ARG A 71 -11.13 -1.35 20.01
N GLU A 72 -12.45 -1.36 19.96
CA GLU A 72 -13.21 -2.52 19.47
C GLU A 72 -13.02 -2.69 17.96
N ALA A 73 -13.37 -3.87 17.44
CA ALA A 73 -13.42 -4.10 16.01
C ALA A 73 -14.58 -3.28 15.40
N GLY A 74 -14.28 -2.45 14.40
CA GLY A 74 -15.30 -1.74 13.61
C GLY A 74 -15.67 -2.51 12.34
N ASP A 75 -16.37 -1.84 11.44
CA ASP A 75 -16.81 -2.43 10.18
C ASP A 75 -15.69 -2.52 9.14
N LEU A 76 -15.56 -3.69 8.54
CA LEU A 76 -14.59 -3.95 7.48
C LEU A 76 -14.91 -3.11 6.23
N PRO A 77 -13.88 -2.73 5.44
CA PRO A 77 -14.06 -1.83 4.33
C PRO A 77 -14.94 -2.42 3.24
N SER A 78 -15.91 -1.64 2.77
CA SER A 78 -16.74 -1.98 1.62
C SER A 78 -16.04 -1.72 0.29
N PHE A 79 -14.99 -0.90 0.29
CA PHE A 79 -14.12 -0.72 -0.86
C PHE A 79 -12.66 -0.41 -0.50
N LEU A 80 -11.76 -0.64 -1.47
CA LEU A 80 -10.32 -0.44 -1.31
C LEU A 80 -9.75 0.43 -2.44
N ILE A 81 -8.92 1.41 -2.09
CA ILE A 81 -8.06 2.13 -3.04
C ILE A 81 -6.71 1.42 -3.09
N ILE A 82 -6.53 0.60 -4.13
CA ILE A 82 -5.45 -0.40 -4.19
C ILE A 82 -4.17 0.13 -4.80
N GLY A 83 -4.22 1.26 -5.50
CA GLY A 83 -3.08 1.75 -6.25
C GLY A 83 -3.41 2.90 -7.18
N ALA A 84 -2.46 3.32 -8.01
CA ALA A 84 -1.05 2.95 -7.96
C ALA A 84 -0.26 3.90 -7.05
N GLN A 85 0.84 3.41 -6.47
CA GLN A 85 1.74 4.28 -5.72
C GLN A 85 2.29 5.40 -6.61
N ARG A 86 2.21 6.65 -6.14
CA ARG A 86 2.58 7.89 -6.86
C ARG A 86 1.63 8.33 -7.97
N SER A 87 0.39 7.83 -7.94
CA SER A 87 -0.69 8.17 -8.89
C SER A 87 -1.89 8.87 -8.21
N GLY A 88 -1.65 9.72 -7.21
CA GLY A 88 -2.74 10.52 -6.61
C GLY A 88 -3.65 9.80 -5.62
N SER A 89 -3.31 8.58 -5.15
CA SER A 89 -4.14 7.83 -4.19
C SER A 89 -4.43 8.56 -2.87
N THR A 90 -3.53 9.42 -2.38
CA THR A 90 -3.80 10.29 -1.22
C THR A 90 -4.87 11.33 -1.55
N PHE A 91 -4.77 11.97 -2.70
CA PHE A 91 -5.77 12.96 -3.14
C PHE A 91 -7.14 12.29 -3.28
N LEU A 92 -7.21 11.12 -3.91
CA LEU A 92 -8.45 10.34 -4.03
C LEU A 92 -9.03 9.95 -2.67
N HIS A 93 -8.20 9.42 -1.76
CA HIS A 93 -8.59 9.09 -0.39
C HIS A 93 -9.21 10.29 0.32
N ASP A 94 -8.52 11.43 0.31
CA ASP A 94 -8.96 12.63 1.03
C ASP A 94 -10.26 13.19 0.44
N ARG A 95 -10.43 13.11 -0.90
CA ARG A 95 -11.68 13.54 -1.55
C ARG A 95 -12.86 12.64 -1.19
N LEU A 96 -12.69 11.32 -1.21
CA LEU A 96 -13.74 10.40 -0.79
C LEU A 96 -14.12 10.60 0.68
N GLN A 97 -13.13 10.71 1.57
CA GLN A 97 -13.35 11.02 3.00
C GLN A 97 -14.11 12.33 3.22
N GLN A 98 -13.86 13.37 2.39
CA GLN A 98 -14.43 14.70 2.58
C GLN A 98 -15.78 14.91 1.89
N LYS A 99 -16.03 14.21 0.78
CA LYS A 99 -17.16 14.49 -0.14
C LYS A 99 -18.20 13.39 -0.19
N THR A 100 -18.02 12.30 0.55
CA THR A 100 -18.94 11.17 0.54
C THR A 100 -19.30 10.72 1.95
N SER A 101 -20.26 9.81 2.06
CA SER A 101 -20.62 9.10 3.29
C SER A 101 -19.62 8.00 3.67
N ALA A 102 -18.44 7.91 3.03
CA ALA A 102 -17.42 6.93 3.37
C ALA A 102 -16.40 7.46 4.38
N SER A 103 -15.96 6.62 5.31
CA SER A 103 -14.90 6.92 6.26
C SER A 103 -13.74 5.93 6.20
N GLY A 104 -12.54 6.45 6.00
CA GLY A 104 -11.30 5.70 6.13
C GLY A 104 -10.90 5.51 7.60
N SER A 105 -9.76 4.84 7.81
CA SER A 105 -9.23 4.64 9.16
C SER A 105 -8.79 5.98 9.80
N PRO A 106 -9.24 6.31 11.03
CA PRO A 106 -8.80 7.52 11.73
C PRO A 106 -7.36 7.42 12.27
N LEU A 107 -6.73 6.23 12.21
CA LEU A 107 -5.41 6.00 12.79
C LEU A 107 -4.29 6.26 11.78
N GLN A 108 -4.54 5.93 10.51
CA GLN A 108 -3.60 6.04 9.41
C GLN A 108 -4.27 5.71 8.08
N LYS A 109 -3.77 6.32 6.99
CA LYS A 109 -4.25 6.06 5.63
C LYS A 109 -3.97 4.64 5.11
N GLU A 110 -2.71 4.22 5.15
CA GLU A 110 -2.26 2.94 4.57
C GLU A 110 -2.11 1.89 5.69
N ILE A 111 -3.00 0.89 5.75
CA ILE A 111 -3.01 -0.11 6.83
C ILE A 111 -2.02 -1.24 6.56
N HIS A 112 -1.85 -1.60 5.28
CA HIS A 112 -0.96 -2.66 4.83
C HIS A 112 -1.33 -4.03 5.44
N TYR A 113 -2.64 -4.32 5.51
CA TYR A 113 -3.16 -5.59 6.00
C TYR A 113 -2.87 -6.73 5.02
N PHE A 114 -3.34 -6.63 3.78
CA PHE A 114 -3.25 -7.75 2.82
C PHE A 114 -1.85 -8.01 2.26
N ASP A 115 -0.88 -7.10 2.49
CA ASP A 115 0.52 -7.28 2.10
C ASP A 115 1.40 -7.76 3.27
N SER A 116 1.88 -6.85 4.12
CA SER A 116 2.90 -7.05 5.14
C SER A 116 2.35 -7.44 6.50
N LYS A 117 1.03 -7.31 6.72
CA LYS A 117 0.36 -7.63 8.00
C LYS A 117 -0.68 -8.74 7.89
N TYR A 118 -0.69 -9.51 6.79
CA TYR A 118 -1.73 -10.51 6.53
C TYR A 118 -1.65 -11.70 7.49
N TYR A 119 -0.51 -11.88 8.15
CA TYR A 119 -0.35 -12.82 9.27
C TYR A 119 -1.19 -12.45 10.51
N ARG A 120 -1.83 -11.28 10.55
CA ARG A 120 -2.75 -10.86 11.62
C ARG A 120 -4.19 -11.29 11.31
N SER A 121 -5.01 -11.44 12.35
CA SER A 121 -6.42 -11.78 12.19
C SER A 121 -7.23 -10.65 11.55
N LEU A 122 -8.36 -11.00 10.93
CA LEU A 122 -9.30 -10.03 10.38
C LEU A 122 -9.87 -9.13 11.49
N ALA A 123 -10.05 -9.64 12.70
CA ALA A 123 -10.42 -8.85 13.88
C ALA A 123 -9.36 -7.79 14.25
N TRP A 124 -8.07 -8.07 14.02
CA TRP A 124 -7.02 -7.05 14.19
C TRP A 124 -7.15 -5.93 13.15
N TYR A 125 -7.51 -6.30 11.92
CA TYR A 125 -7.73 -5.36 10.82
C TYR A 125 -8.97 -4.49 11.02
N ALA A 126 -10.07 -5.08 11.47
CA ALA A 126 -11.32 -4.38 11.79
C ALA A 126 -11.15 -3.24 12.81
N ARG A 127 -10.17 -3.32 13.73
CA ARG A 127 -9.88 -2.27 14.73
C ARG A 127 -9.32 -0.98 14.14
N PHE A 128 -8.97 -0.97 12.86
CA PHE A 128 -8.58 0.25 12.16
C PHE A 128 -9.79 1.09 11.78
N PHE A 129 -10.98 0.52 11.70
CA PHE A 129 -12.21 1.21 11.32
C PHE A 129 -13.09 1.48 12.54
N ASP A 130 -13.99 2.46 12.41
CA ASP A 130 -15.04 2.70 13.40
C ASP A 130 -16.30 1.91 13.02
N PRO A 131 -17.14 1.50 13.98
CA PRO A 131 -18.46 0.96 13.70
C PRO A 131 -19.33 1.97 12.94
N LEU A 132 -20.16 1.48 12.01
CA LEU A 132 -21.02 2.27 11.11
C LEU A 132 -22.31 2.80 11.76
N GLU A 133 -22.50 2.65 13.07
CA GLU A 133 -23.64 3.23 13.79
C GLU A 133 -23.22 4.22 14.90
N GLU A 134 -24.01 5.29 15.02
CA GLU A 134 -24.09 6.32 16.08
C GLU A 134 -23.05 7.47 16.14
N ARG A 135 -21.83 7.39 15.59
CA ARG A 135 -20.80 8.45 15.83
C ARG A 135 -20.20 9.17 14.64
N THR A 136 -20.18 8.57 13.45
CA THR A 136 -19.43 9.11 12.31
C THR A 136 -20.32 9.75 11.24
N GLY A 137 -21.60 9.34 11.16
CA GLY A 137 -22.48 9.68 10.04
C GLY A 137 -22.06 9.03 8.72
N ALA A 138 -21.11 8.09 8.75
CA ALA A 138 -20.65 7.36 7.58
C ALA A 138 -21.52 6.11 7.35
N THR A 139 -21.74 5.77 6.09
CA THR A 139 -22.48 4.55 5.66
C THR A 139 -21.55 3.48 5.09
N ALA A 140 -20.26 3.78 4.95
CA ALA A 140 -19.25 2.88 4.41
C ALA A 140 -17.88 3.12 5.05
N THR A 141 -17.06 2.08 5.16
CA THR A 141 -15.65 2.20 5.53
C THR A 141 -14.73 1.84 4.35
N PHE A 142 -13.51 2.39 4.31
CA PHE A 142 -12.56 2.09 3.23
C PHE A 142 -11.09 2.14 3.65
N GLU A 143 -10.22 1.47 2.90
CA GLU A 143 -8.77 1.56 3.06
C GLU A 143 -8.10 2.08 1.77
N ALA A 144 -7.00 2.81 1.91
CA ALA A 144 -6.12 3.15 0.79
C ALA A 144 -4.68 2.68 0.99
N SER A 145 -4.31 1.56 0.37
CA SER A 145 -2.97 0.95 0.43
C SER A 145 -2.41 0.74 -0.98
N PRO A 146 -1.71 1.74 -1.55
CA PRO A 146 -1.39 1.76 -2.99
C PRO A 146 -0.41 0.68 -3.47
N TYR A 147 0.20 -0.08 -2.55
CA TYR A 147 1.05 -1.21 -2.87
C TYR A 147 0.24 -2.47 -3.20
N TYR A 148 -1.04 -2.53 -2.82
CA TYR A 148 -1.92 -3.66 -3.10
C TYR A 148 -2.00 -3.97 -4.59
N LEU A 149 -2.09 -2.95 -5.45
CA LEU A 149 -2.16 -3.13 -6.91
C LEU A 149 -0.98 -3.96 -7.42
N TYR A 150 0.23 -3.68 -6.92
CA TYR A 150 1.46 -4.31 -7.39
C TYR A 150 1.74 -5.68 -6.72
N HIS A 151 1.37 -5.85 -5.46
CA HIS A 151 1.72 -7.06 -4.69
C HIS A 151 1.03 -8.32 -5.23
N PRO A 152 1.76 -9.38 -5.62
CA PRO A 152 1.18 -10.51 -6.36
C PRO A 152 0.19 -11.37 -5.57
N ALA A 153 0.40 -11.57 -4.27
CA ALA A 153 -0.54 -12.36 -3.47
C ALA A 153 -1.77 -11.58 -2.97
N VAL A 154 -1.83 -10.25 -3.15
CA VAL A 154 -2.88 -9.43 -2.54
C VAL A 154 -4.28 -9.67 -3.12
N PRO A 155 -4.48 -9.78 -4.45
CA PRO A 155 -5.81 -10.01 -5.02
C PRO A 155 -6.51 -11.23 -4.42
N LYS A 156 -5.80 -12.37 -4.39
CA LYS A 156 -6.27 -13.62 -3.76
C LYS A 156 -6.67 -13.42 -2.30
N ARG A 157 -5.79 -12.81 -1.49
CA ARG A 157 -6.03 -12.61 -0.06
C ARG A 157 -7.25 -11.74 0.23
N ILE A 158 -7.45 -10.70 -0.59
CA ILE A 158 -8.62 -9.84 -0.49
C ILE A 158 -9.86 -10.63 -0.90
N HIS A 159 -9.85 -11.35 -2.01
CA HIS A 159 -11.00 -12.15 -2.45
C HIS A 159 -11.41 -13.19 -1.39
N GLU A 160 -10.44 -13.88 -0.77
CA GLU A 160 -10.70 -14.85 0.30
C GLU A 160 -11.29 -14.21 1.57
N SER A 161 -10.98 -12.94 1.85
CA SER A 161 -11.39 -12.26 3.10
C SER A 161 -12.60 -11.34 2.94
N LEU A 162 -12.76 -10.75 1.75
CA LEU A 162 -13.71 -9.70 1.39
C LEU A 162 -14.18 -9.89 -0.07
N PRO A 163 -14.90 -10.98 -0.40
CA PRO A 163 -15.21 -11.34 -1.79
C PRO A 163 -16.04 -10.27 -2.53
N ASP A 164 -16.93 -9.57 -1.83
CA ASP A 164 -17.83 -8.57 -2.41
C ASP A 164 -17.26 -7.15 -2.45
N VAL A 165 -16.00 -6.96 -2.02
CA VAL A 165 -15.38 -5.63 -1.94
C VAL A 165 -15.20 -5.02 -3.32
N LYS A 166 -15.44 -3.71 -3.43
CA LYS A 166 -15.12 -2.95 -4.65
C LYS A 166 -13.68 -2.45 -4.58
N VAL A 167 -12.99 -2.39 -5.71
CA VAL A 167 -11.60 -1.92 -5.76
C VAL A 167 -11.42 -0.78 -6.76
N VAL A 168 -10.66 0.22 -6.36
CA VAL A 168 -10.40 1.43 -7.14
C VAL A 168 -8.89 1.62 -7.31
N ALA A 169 -8.45 1.85 -8.55
CA ALA A 169 -7.07 2.15 -8.89
C ALA A 169 -6.97 3.48 -9.65
N ALA A 170 -6.09 4.37 -9.20
CA ALA A 170 -5.67 5.55 -9.95
C ALA A 170 -4.36 5.26 -10.68
N LEU A 171 -4.33 5.37 -12.01
CA LEU A 171 -3.14 5.14 -12.82
C LEU A 171 -2.55 6.47 -13.29
N ARG A 172 -1.24 6.53 -13.53
CA ARG A 172 -0.55 7.73 -14.01
C ARG A 172 0.29 7.33 -15.22
N ASN A 173 0.66 8.27 -16.08
CA ASN A 173 1.72 8.03 -17.07
C ASN A 173 2.87 7.20 -16.45
N PRO A 174 3.20 6.03 -17.02
CA PRO A 174 4.06 5.04 -16.37
C PRO A 174 5.49 5.56 -16.17
N VAL A 175 6.03 6.37 -17.10
CA VAL A 175 7.35 7.01 -16.97
C VAL A 175 7.34 8.01 -15.83
N ASP A 176 6.31 8.83 -15.78
CA ASP A 176 6.15 9.90 -14.83
C ASP A 176 5.94 9.38 -13.39
N ARG A 177 5.22 8.26 -13.26
CA ARG A 177 5.08 7.49 -12.01
C ARG A 177 6.42 6.90 -11.56
N THR A 178 7.20 6.34 -12.50
CA THR A 178 8.56 5.80 -12.27
C THR A 178 9.48 6.88 -11.69
N VAL A 179 9.58 8.03 -12.35
CA VAL A 179 10.35 9.20 -11.92
C VAL A 179 9.90 9.66 -10.53
N SER A 180 8.60 9.75 -10.32
CA SER A 180 8.04 10.18 -9.03
C SER A 180 8.35 9.23 -7.88
N GLN A 181 8.46 7.92 -8.13
CA GLN A 181 8.87 6.95 -7.12
C GLN A 181 10.36 7.07 -6.81
N TYR A 182 11.22 7.17 -7.83
CA TYR A 182 12.66 7.35 -7.62
C TYR A 182 12.95 8.55 -6.71
N GLN A 183 12.37 9.71 -7.03
CA GLN A 183 12.50 10.92 -6.21
C GLN A 183 12.03 10.67 -4.77
N TRP A 184 10.90 9.96 -4.59
CA TRP A 184 10.34 9.66 -3.27
C TRP A 184 11.20 8.71 -2.42
N ILE A 185 11.90 7.76 -3.05
CA ILE A 185 12.86 6.86 -2.38
C ILE A 185 14.16 7.60 -2.05
N ARG A 186 14.67 8.40 -2.99
CA ARG A 186 15.84 9.26 -2.81
C ARG A 186 15.65 10.27 -1.67
N ASP A 187 14.49 10.93 -1.60
CA ASP A 187 14.15 11.88 -0.52
C ASP A 187 14.13 11.25 0.88
N ARG A 188 14.01 9.92 0.96
CA ARG A 188 14.07 9.12 2.19
C ARG A 188 15.46 8.57 2.49
N ASN A 189 16.46 8.90 1.68
CA ASN A 189 17.81 8.34 1.73
C ASN A 189 17.79 6.81 1.66
N LEU A 190 16.92 6.26 0.81
CA LEU A 190 16.81 4.81 0.57
C LEU A 190 17.37 4.41 -0.79
N GLU A 191 17.60 5.36 -1.69
CA GLU A 191 18.28 5.14 -2.97
C GLU A 191 19.59 5.92 -2.93
N VAL A 192 20.67 5.23 -3.30
CA VAL A 192 22.03 5.78 -3.36
C VAL A 192 22.51 5.93 -4.79
N ARG A 193 21.88 5.22 -5.73
CA ARG A 193 22.23 5.23 -7.15
C ARG A 193 21.74 6.51 -7.84
N GLY A 194 22.41 6.84 -8.94
CA GLY A 194 21.86 7.74 -9.94
C GLY A 194 20.57 7.16 -10.56
N PRO A 195 19.68 7.99 -11.11
CA PRO A 195 18.41 7.51 -11.68
C PRO A 195 18.61 6.54 -12.86
N GLU A 196 19.66 6.73 -13.67
CA GLU A 196 20.00 5.85 -14.79
C GLU A 196 20.33 4.44 -14.31
N GLU A 197 21.24 4.34 -13.33
CA GLU A 197 21.65 3.06 -12.73
C GLU A 197 20.47 2.42 -11.97
N ALA A 198 19.66 3.20 -11.27
CA ALA A 198 18.48 2.71 -10.55
C ALA A 198 17.43 2.12 -11.50
N PHE A 199 17.19 2.76 -12.65
CA PHE A 199 16.24 2.26 -13.64
C PHE A 199 16.80 1.06 -14.39
N GLN A 200 18.09 1.04 -14.73
CA GLN A 200 18.73 -0.11 -15.33
C GLN A 200 18.70 -1.32 -14.38
N TYR A 201 18.97 -1.11 -13.10
CA TYR A 201 18.88 -2.12 -12.06
C TYR A 201 17.49 -2.74 -11.97
N ASP A 202 16.43 -1.93 -12.06
CA ASP A 202 15.06 -2.46 -12.06
C ASP A 202 14.69 -3.11 -13.40
N ALA A 203 15.22 -2.61 -14.53
CA ALA A 203 15.00 -3.15 -15.87
C ALA A 203 15.49 -4.60 -15.99
N GLU A 204 16.66 -4.90 -15.43
CA GLU A 204 17.22 -6.26 -15.37
C GLU A 204 16.30 -7.26 -14.67
N ARG A 205 15.35 -6.78 -13.86
CA ARG A 205 14.45 -7.60 -13.02
C ARG A 205 13.02 -7.65 -13.56
N LEU A 206 12.73 -7.01 -14.70
CA LEU A 206 11.37 -6.99 -15.28
C LEU A 206 10.82 -8.40 -15.51
N HIS A 207 11.69 -9.35 -15.88
CA HIS A 207 11.31 -10.75 -16.11
C HIS A 207 10.78 -11.46 -14.86
N TRP A 208 11.12 -11.00 -13.64
CA TRP A 208 10.62 -11.58 -12.39
C TRP A 208 9.11 -11.37 -12.18
N GLU A 209 8.51 -10.36 -12.82
CA GLU A 209 7.07 -10.06 -12.68
C GLU A 209 6.15 -11.18 -13.16
N GLN A 210 6.70 -12.08 -13.99
CA GLN A 210 6.00 -13.24 -14.54
C GLN A 210 6.70 -14.55 -14.19
N GLU A 211 7.77 -14.53 -13.37
CA GLU A 211 8.51 -15.74 -12.97
C GLU A 211 7.76 -16.48 -11.85
N PRO A 212 7.23 -17.70 -12.09
CA PRO A 212 6.39 -18.38 -11.10
C PRO A 212 7.10 -18.66 -9.77
N SER A 213 8.38 -19.03 -9.81
CA SER A 213 9.18 -19.27 -8.59
C SER A 213 9.43 -18.03 -7.75
N TYR A 214 9.50 -16.84 -8.37
CA TYR A 214 9.57 -15.58 -7.64
C TYR A 214 8.22 -15.21 -7.04
N LEU A 215 7.14 -15.27 -7.83
CA LEU A 215 5.79 -14.93 -7.39
C LEU A 215 5.31 -15.83 -6.24
N LYS A 216 5.64 -17.13 -6.27
CA LYS A 216 5.30 -18.10 -5.22
C LYS A 216 5.85 -17.71 -3.84
N ARG A 217 6.95 -16.95 -3.78
CA ARG A 217 7.52 -16.50 -2.49
C ARG A 217 6.54 -15.60 -1.73
N PHE A 218 5.72 -14.83 -2.44
CA PHE A 218 4.74 -13.93 -1.85
C PHE A 218 3.51 -14.65 -1.29
N GLU A 219 3.31 -15.94 -1.56
CA GLU A 219 2.27 -16.73 -0.90
C GLU A 219 2.47 -16.76 0.62
N ASN A 220 3.74 -16.82 1.06
CA ASN A 220 4.09 -16.71 2.47
C ASN A 220 3.79 -15.28 2.99
N PRO A 221 2.85 -15.10 3.93
CA PRO A 221 2.49 -13.80 4.50
C PRO A 221 3.62 -13.09 5.26
N LEU A 222 4.69 -13.82 5.59
CA LEU A 222 5.89 -13.30 6.25
C LEU A 222 7.03 -13.00 5.28
N TYR A 223 6.88 -13.31 3.99
CA TYR A 223 7.88 -13.00 3.00
C TYR A 223 8.05 -11.49 2.85
N PHE A 224 9.30 -11.05 2.83
CA PHE A 224 9.65 -9.65 2.71
C PHE A 224 10.75 -9.49 1.67
N ASP A 225 10.45 -8.74 0.62
CA ASP A 225 11.41 -8.34 -0.40
C ASP A 225 11.58 -6.82 -0.37
N PHE A 226 12.78 -6.39 0.02
CA PHE A 226 13.10 -4.97 0.11
C PHE A 226 13.09 -4.29 -1.25
N ASP A 227 13.61 -4.97 -2.27
CA ASP A 227 13.78 -4.42 -3.60
C ASP A 227 12.41 -4.33 -4.30
N HIS A 228 11.54 -5.32 -4.11
CA HIS A 228 10.17 -5.25 -4.60
C HIS A 228 9.40 -4.07 -3.97
N ILE A 229 9.60 -3.81 -2.68
CA ILE A 229 8.91 -2.71 -1.97
C ILE A 229 9.45 -1.34 -2.38
N HIS A 230 10.76 -1.21 -2.56
CA HIS A 230 11.41 0.10 -2.68
C HIS A 230 11.94 0.40 -4.09
N TYR A 231 12.48 -0.59 -4.79
CA TYR A 231 13.23 -0.42 -6.04
C TYR A 231 12.49 -0.89 -7.30
N GLY A 232 11.23 -1.34 -7.18
CA GLY A 232 10.35 -1.59 -8.33
C GLY A 232 9.91 -0.29 -9.00
N TYR A 233 10.81 0.40 -9.69
CA TYR A 233 10.56 1.66 -10.40
C TYR A 233 9.82 1.43 -11.73
N LEU A 234 10.34 0.57 -12.60
CA LEU A 234 9.71 0.21 -13.87
C LEU A 234 8.63 -0.86 -13.64
N ARG A 235 8.91 -1.86 -12.80
CA ARG A 235 8.00 -2.99 -12.57
C ARG A 235 6.62 -2.58 -12.05
N ARG A 236 6.55 -1.60 -11.14
CA ARG A 236 5.29 -1.03 -10.64
C ARG A 236 4.50 -0.26 -11.69
N SER A 237 5.14 0.15 -12.78
CA SER A 237 4.49 0.84 -13.89
C SER A 237 3.89 -0.13 -14.91
N LEU A 238 4.20 -1.44 -14.84
CA LEU A 238 3.61 -2.48 -15.70
C LEU A 238 2.15 -2.79 -15.29
N TYR A 239 1.25 -1.83 -15.46
CA TYR A 239 -0.12 -1.93 -14.96
C TYR A 239 -0.91 -3.09 -15.58
N HIS A 240 -0.67 -3.40 -16.85
CA HIS A 240 -1.31 -4.55 -17.52
C HIS A 240 -1.10 -5.87 -16.77
N ILE A 241 0.12 -6.17 -16.32
CA ILE A 241 0.44 -7.38 -15.53
C ILE A 241 -0.36 -7.39 -14.23
N GLN A 242 -0.40 -6.24 -13.56
CA GLN A 242 -1.07 -6.09 -12.27
C GLN A 242 -2.58 -6.27 -12.46
N LEU A 243 -3.20 -5.54 -13.39
CA LEU A 243 -4.64 -5.58 -13.65
C LEU A 243 -5.13 -6.94 -14.15
N GLN A 244 -4.35 -7.66 -14.97
CA GLN A 244 -4.66 -9.04 -15.35
C GLN A 244 -4.74 -9.94 -14.11
N ARG A 245 -3.76 -9.84 -13.21
CA ARG A 245 -3.76 -10.58 -11.94
C ARG A 245 -4.95 -10.24 -11.05
N TRP A 246 -5.41 -8.98 -11.05
CA TRP A 246 -6.61 -8.60 -10.32
C TRP A 246 -7.90 -9.19 -10.93
N GLN A 247 -7.98 -9.26 -12.27
CA GLN A 247 -9.13 -9.82 -12.99
C GLN A 247 -9.27 -11.35 -12.83
N GLU A 248 -8.21 -12.06 -12.43
CA GLU A 248 -8.31 -13.48 -12.05
C GLU A 248 -9.18 -13.71 -10.80
N TRP A 249 -9.31 -12.69 -9.94
CA TRP A 249 -9.98 -12.80 -8.64
C TRP A 249 -11.22 -11.90 -8.50
N PHE A 250 -11.30 -10.84 -9.29
CA PHE A 250 -12.41 -9.89 -9.25
C PHE A 250 -13.03 -9.71 -10.64
N PRO A 251 -14.36 -9.82 -10.77
CA PRO A 251 -15.03 -9.50 -12.01
C PRO A 251 -14.83 -8.00 -12.34
N PRO A 252 -14.85 -7.63 -13.64
CA PRO A 252 -14.75 -6.24 -14.06
C PRO A 252 -15.73 -5.29 -13.37
N SER A 253 -16.92 -5.77 -13.01
CA SER A 253 -17.94 -5.01 -12.30
C SER A 253 -17.51 -4.55 -10.90
N GLN A 254 -16.51 -5.19 -10.27
CA GLN A 254 -15.95 -4.81 -8.96
C GLN A 254 -14.69 -3.93 -9.05
N ILE A 255 -14.18 -3.65 -10.25
CA ILE A 255 -12.94 -2.90 -10.45
C ILE A 255 -13.27 -1.56 -11.10
N ARG A 256 -12.72 -0.46 -10.58
CA ARG A 256 -12.68 0.83 -11.28
C ARG A 256 -11.28 1.39 -11.36
N VAL A 257 -10.98 1.98 -12.52
CA VAL A 257 -9.70 2.53 -12.89
C VAL A 257 -9.91 3.96 -13.37
N VAL A 258 -9.07 4.87 -12.87
CA VAL A 258 -9.11 6.29 -13.23
C VAL A 258 -7.73 6.82 -13.58
N GLY A 259 -7.63 7.63 -14.62
CA GLY A 259 -6.42 8.39 -14.93
C GLY A 259 -6.17 9.47 -13.88
N SER A 260 -4.94 9.56 -13.38
CA SER A 260 -4.55 10.55 -12.36
C SER A 260 -4.73 11.97 -12.86
N GLN A 261 -4.48 12.21 -14.15
CA GLN A 261 -4.65 13.53 -14.76
C GLN A 261 -6.12 13.96 -14.64
N ARG A 262 -7.06 13.12 -15.09
CA ARG A 262 -8.49 13.35 -14.92
C ARG A 262 -8.89 13.53 -13.46
N LEU A 263 -8.35 12.71 -12.56
CA LEU A 263 -8.60 12.85 -11.12
C LEU A 263 -8.22 14.24 -10.59
N PHE A 264 -7.18 14.87 -11.13
CA PHE A 264 -6.75 16.21 -10.70
C PHE A 264 -7.48 17.34 -11.42
N GLU A 265 -7.78 17.19 -12.71
CA GLU A 265 -8.44 18.20 -13.54
C GLU A 265 -9.96 18.24 -13.30
N HIS A 266 -10.57 17.08 -13.09
CA HIS A 266 -12.02 16.88 -12.95
C HIS A 266 -12.38 16.07 -11.69
N PRO A 267 -11.96 16.53 -10.49
CA PRO A 267 -12.13 15.76 -9.26
C PRO A 267 -13.59 15.51 -8.90
N ASP A 268 -14.48 16.48 -9.07
CA ASP A 268 -15.89 16.34 -8.66
C ASP A 268 -16.67 15.38 -9.58
N ASP A 269 -16.30 15.30 -10.86
CA ASP A 269 -16.88 14.35 -11.81
C ASP A 269 -16.46 12.92 -11.45
N VAL A 270 -15.16 12.70 -11.23
CA VAL A 270 -14.61 11.41 -10.78
C VAL A 270 -15.26 10.94 -9.48
N ILE A 271 -15.45 11.86 -8.52
CA ILE A 271 -16.12 11.54 -7.26
C ILE A 271 -17.61 11.24 -7.48
N GLY A 272 -18.30 11.92 -8.40
CA GLY A 272 -19.68 11.59 -8.77
C GLY A 272 -19.83 10.16 -9.28
N GLU A 273 -19.00 9.76 -10.24
CA GLU A 273 -19.03 8.39 -10.77
C GLU A 273 -18.63 7.35 -9.72
N LEU A 274 -17.68 7.67 -8.84
CA LEU A 274 -17.32 6.78 -7.74
C LEU A 274 -18.44 6.65 -6.70
N VAL A 275 -19.21 7.70 -6.44
CA VAL A 275 -20.38 7.65 -5.56
C VAL A 275 -21.39 6.64 -6.10
N GLU A 276 -21.68 6.68 -7.41
CA GLU A 276 -22.57 5.72 -8.07
C GLU A 276 -22.00 4.30 -8.04
N PHE A 277 -20.73 4.14 -8.46
CA PHE A 277 -20.07 2.84 -8.49
C PHE A 277 -20.02 2.20 -7.10
N LEU A 278 -19.69 2.97 -6.06
CA LEU A 278 -19.51 2.47 -4.70
C LEU A 278 -20.84 2.34 -3.95
N GLY A 279 -21.92 2.98 -4.41
CA GLY A 279 -23.21 3.03 -3.70
C GLY A 279 -23.13 3.93 -2.46
N LEU A 280 -22.45 5.06 -2.58
CA LEU A 280 -22.29 6.05 -1.51
C LEU A 280 -23.29 7.19 -1.67
N GLU A 281 -23.34 8.07 -0.67
CA GLU A 281 -24.02 9.36 -0.76
C GLU A 281 -22.98 10.48 -0.78
N ARG A 282 -23.33 11.62 -1.41
CA ARG A 282 -22.50 12.83 -1.30
C ARG A 282 -22.71 13.48 0.07
N SER A 283 -21.62 13.94 0.67
CA SER A 283 -21.65 14.67 1.94
C SER A 283 -21.49 16.17 1.69
N GLU A 284 -22.45 16.96 2.18
CA GLU A 284 -22.39 18.44 2.14
C GLU A 284 -21.50 19.03 3.24
N ASN A 285 -21.20 18.25 4.28
CA ASN A 285 -20.40 18.66 5.44
C ASN A 285 -18.88 18.53 5.15
N ALA A 286 -18.40 19.21 4.12
CA ALA A 286 -17.00 19.19 3.74
C ALA A 286 -16.15 20.06 4.70
N LYS A 287 -15.39 19.43 5.61
CA LYS A 287 -14.31 20.11 6.32
C LYS A 287 -13.17 20.35 5.33
N HIS A 288 -13.05 21.58 4.86
CA HIS A 288 -11.94 22.02 4.03
C HIS A 288 -10.67 22.17 4.87
N GLU A 289 -9.85 21.12 4.94
CA GLU A 289 -8.44 21.27 5.26
C GLU A 289 -7.59 20.95 4.03
N ARG A 290 -6.71 21.89 3.68
CA ARG A 290 -5.75 21.76 2.58
C ARG A 290 -4.97 20.46 2.71
N VAL A 291 -5.06 19.61 1.69
CA VAL A 291 -4.22 18.43 1.52
C VAL A 291 -2.75 18.88 1.46
N ASN A 292 -1.91 18.25 2.29
CA ASN A 292 -0.47 18.49 2.39
C ASN A 292 0.18 18.75 1.02
N GLN A 293 0.60 19.99 0.78
CA GLN A 293 1.69 20.26 -0.15
C GLN A 293 2.92 19.57 0.47
N ASN A 294 3.48 18.56 -0.22
CA ASN A 294 4.80 18.08 0.15
C ASN A 294 5.71 19.30 0.31
N SER A 295 6.42 19.40 1.44
CA SER A 295 7.34 20.51 1.67
C SER A 295 8.20 20.72 0.42
N PRO A 296 8.37 21.96 -0.06
CA PRO A 296 9.14 22.27 -1.26
C PRO A 296 10.61 22.00 -0.98
N ARG A 297 11.00 20.73 -0.95
CA ARG A 297 12.39 20.36 -1.17
C ARG A 297 12.66 20.60 -2.63
N GLU A 298 13.78 21.27 -2.91
CA GLU A 298 14.29 21.44 -4.25
C GLU A 298 14.41 20.06 -4.89
N LYS A 299 13.51 19.76 -5.83
CA LYS A 299 13.51 18.47 -6.52
C LYS A 299 14.65 18.52 -7.51
N VAL A 300 15.70 17.75 -7.26
CA VAL A 300 16.69 17.47 -8.29
C VAL A 300 15.95 16.84 -9.49
N PRO A 301 15.93 17.49 -10.66
CA PRO A 301 15.30 16.93 -11.84
C PRO A 301 15.93 15.58 -12.16
N VAL A 302 15.12 14.62 -12.56
CA VAL A 302 15.64 13.37 -13.14
C VAL A 302 16.11 13.70 -14.56
N PRO A 303 17.39 13.41 -14.91
CA PRO A 303 17.93 13.67 -16.25
C PRO A 303 17.10 13.01 -17.35
N GLU A 304 17.18 13.57 -18.55
CA GLU A 304 16.41 13.11 -19.71
C GLU A 304 16.86 11.70 -20.13
N GLU A 305 18.14 11.40 -19.97
CA GLU A 305 18.74 10.09 -20.24
C GLU A 305 18.10 8.98 -19.38
N ALA A 306 17.83 9.28 -18.10
CA ALA A 306 17.11 8.35 -17.24
C ALA A 306 15.63 8.21 -17.66
N ARG A 307 14.98 9.30 -18.08
CA ARG A 307 13.62 9.23 -18.63
C ARG A 307 13.57 8.37 -19.90
N ASP A 308 14.58 8.44 -20.75
CA ASP A 308 14.70 7.61 -21.97
C ASP A 308 14.84 6.12 -21.65
N ILE A 309 15.60 5.76 -20.61
CA ILE A 309 15.65 4.37 -20.13
C ILE A 309 14.25 3.90 -19.73
N ALA A 310 13.52 4.72 -18.96
CA ALA A 310 12.17 4.39 -18.55
C ALA A 310 11.20 4.29 -19.76
N ARG A 311 11.26 5.23 -20.71
CA ARG A 311 10.44 5.19 -21.94
C ARG A 311 10.67 3.91 -22.73
N ARG A 312 11.94 3.56 -22.97
CA ARG A 312 12.31 2.35 -23.74
C ARG A 312 11.72 1.09 -23.12
N HIS A 313 11.78 0.94 -21.80
CA HIS A 313 11.24 -0.24 -21.12
C HIS A 313 9.73 -0.21 -20.89
N LEU A 314 9.08 0.94 -21.10
CA LEU A 314 7.65 1.15 -20.84
C LEU A 314 6.86 1.54 -22.10
N GLU A 315 7.45 1.46 -23.30
CA GLU A 315 6.89 2.00 -24.55
C GLU A 315 5.50 1.45 -24.87
N ASP A 316 5.29 0.15 -24.68
CA ASP A 316 4.01 -0.52 -24.95
C ASP A 316 3.05 -0.54 -23.76
N VAL A 317 3.48 -0.06 -22.59
CA VAL A 317 2.75 -0.31 -21.34
C VAL A 317 1.37 0.33 -21.37
N ILE A 318 1.23 1.50 -21.99
CA ILE A 318 -0.06 2.17 -22.14
C ILE A 318 -1.00 1.31 -22.98
N ALA A 319 -0.59 0.95 -24.21
CA ALA A 319 -1.40 0.13 -25.12
C ALA A 319 -1.76 -1.23 -24.51
N ARG A 320 -0.80 -1.90 -23.84
CA ARG A 320 -1.06 -3.16 -23.14
C ARG A 320 -2.03 -2.97 -21.97
N THR A 321 -1.93 -1.87 -21.24
CA THR A 321 -2.85 -1.57 -20.12
C THR A 321 -4.26 -1.34 -20.64
N GLU A 322 -4.42 -0.57 -21.71
CA GLU A 322 -5.72 -0.36 -22.35
C GLU A 322 -6.31 -1.66 -22.90
N SER A 323 -5.48 -2.56 -23.46
CA SER A 323 -5.94 -3.86 -23.99
C SER A 323 -6.50 -4.82 -22.93
N VAL A 324 -6.16 -4.63 -21.65
CA VAL A 324 -6.63 -5.49 -20.56
C VAL A 324 -7.77 -4.85 -19.76
N LEU A 325 -8.09 -3.58 -20.02
CA LEU A 325 -9.21 -2.90 -19.39
C LEU A 325 -10.47 -3.15 -20.21
N THR A 326 -11.53 -3.55 -19.54
CA THR A 326 -12.88 -3.56 -20.15
C THR A 326 -13.56 -2.22 -19.92
N ASP A 327 -14.57 -1.88 -20.71
CA ASP A 327 -15.34 -0.63 -20.55
C ASP A 327 -15.91 -0.46 -19.14
N GLN A 328 -16.34 -1.56 -18.50
CA GLN A 328 -16.85 -1.54 -17.13
C GLN A 328 -15.80 -1.12 -16.10
N MET A 329 -14.51 -1.35 -16.38
CA MET A 329 -13.44 -1.05 -15.44
C MET A 329 -13.06 0.42 -15.45
N ILE A 330 -13.44 1.20 -16.45
CA ILE A 330 -12.94 2.57 -16.63
C ILE A 330 -13.94 3.57 -16.07
N LEU A 331 -13.49 4.53 -15.28
CA LEU A 331 -14.29 5.72 -14.95
C LEU A 331 -14.21 6.72 -16.11
N GLY A 332 -15.36 7.00 -16.72
CA GLY A 332 -15.48 7.71 -17.98
C GLY A 332 -15.37 6.75 -19.17
N ASN A 333 -14.37 6.95 -20.03
CA ASN A 333 -14.14 6.20 -21.26
C ASN A 333 -12.63 5.97 -21.48
N HIS A 334 -12.22 5.20 -22.48
CA HIS A 334 -10.79 4.95 -22.71
C HIS A 334 -9.94 6.24 -22.85
N SER A 335 -10.46 7.28 -23.50
CA SER A 335 -9.76 8.57 -23.58
C SER A 335 -9.55 9.23 -22.20
N SER A 336 -10.41 8.94 -21.21
CA SER A 336 -10.37 9.51 -19.86
C SER A 336 -9.15 9.08 -19.04
N LEU A 337 -8.46 8.00 -19.44
CA LEU A 337 -7.24 7.54 -18.77
C LEU A 337 -6.08 8.54 -18.95
N HIS A 338 -6.14 9.41 -19.97
CA HIS A 338 -5.22 10.51 -20.28
C HIS A 338 -3.80 10.29 -19.74
N TRP A 339 -2.95 9.74 -20.60
CA TRP A 339 -1.57 9.36 -20.26
C TRP A 339 -0.54 10.46 -20.52
N THR A 340 -0.96 11.72 -20.71
CA THR A 340 -0.06 12.81 -21.11
C THR A 340 0.91 13.26 -20.01
#